data_AF-Q56W09-F1
#
_entry.id   AF-Q56W09-F1
#
_cell.length_a   1.000
_cell.length_b   1.000
_cell.length_c   1.000
_cell.angle_alpha   90.00
_cell.angle_beta   90.00
_cell.angle_gamma   90.00
#
_symmetry.space_group_name_H-M   'P 1'
#
loop_
_entity.id
_entity.type
_entity.pdbx_description
1 polymer ?
#
loop_
_entity_poly.entity_id
_entity_poly.type
_entity_poly.pdbx_seq_one_letter_code
_entity_poly.pdbx_strand_id
1 'polypeptide(L)'
;MAKRIWLLHCLALSFEREAEIFRVPKGCRFSEVYMKSVAEEAFFPAAESSPESEPRVAFTVVPGFRIGKTSIQCEVYLSLS
;
A
#
# COMPACT_ATOMS: atom_id res chain seq x y z
N MET A 1 -28.98 -20.75 -8.16
CA MET A 1 -27.79 -19.87 -8.04
C MET A 1 -27.89 -18.87 -6.89
N ALA A 2 -28.98 -18.11 -6.75
CA ALA A 2 -29.11 -17.03 -5.74
C ALA A 2 -28.84 -17.44 -4.27
N LYS A 3 -29.30 -18.61 -3.81
CA LYS A 3 -29.10 -19.06 -2.41
C LYS A 3 -27.61 -19.23 -2.05
N ARG A 4 -26.78 -19.72 -2.97
CA ARG A 4 -25.33 -19.90 -2.73
C ARG A 4 -24.62 -18.55 -2.65
N ILE A 5 -25.00 -17.61 -3.50
CA ILE A 5 -24.48 -16.23 -3.50
C ILE A 5 -24.87 -15.52 -2.20
N TRP A 6 -26.13 -15.64 -1.78
CA TRP A 6 -26.62 -15.08 -0.52
C TRP A 6 -25.87 -15.64 0.70
N LEU A 7 -25.70 -16.97 0.77
CA LEU A 7 -24.95 -17.61 1.86
C LEU A 7 -23.48 -17.18 1.88
N LEU A 8 -22.85 -17.03 0.71
CA LEU A 8 -21.49 -16.50 0.62
C LEU A 8 -21.41 -15.06 1.12
N HIS A 9 -22.39 -14.22 0.78
CA HIS A 9 -22.45 -12.83 1.23
C HIS A 9 -22.67 -12.73 2.75
N CYS A 10 -23.54 -13.58 3.32
CA CYS A 10 -23.72 -13.67 4.77
C CYS A 10 -22.47 -14.18 5.48
N LEU A 11 -21.76 -15.16 4.91
CA LEU A 11 -20.50 -15.65 5.44
C LEU A 11 -19.43 -14.54 5.43
N ALA A 12 -19.32 -13.80 4.32
CA ALA A 12 -18.43 -12.64 4.21
C ALA A 12 -18.72 -11.59 5.29
N LEU A 13 -20.01 -11.30 5.56
CA LEU A 13 -20.46 -10.37 6.60
C LEU A 13 -20.26 -10.90 8.03
N SER A 14 -20.21 -12.23 8.21
CA SER A 14 -19.96 -12.84 9.54
C SER A 14 -18.50 -12.75 9.97
N PHE A 15 -17.57 -12.45 9.05
CA PHE A 15 -16.20 -12.18 9.43
C PHE A 15 -16.10 -10.76 9.99
N GLU A 16 -15.96 -10.64 11.31
CA GLU A 16 -15.69 -9.37 12.04
C GLU A 16 -14.33 -8.72 11.71
N ARG A 17 -13.66 -9.14 10.63
CA ARG A 17 -12.40 -8.51 10.23
C ARG A 17 -12.74 -7.22 9.52
N GLU A 18 -12.78 -6.14 10.28
CA GLU A 18 -12.74 -4.77 9.78
C GLU A 18 -11.51 -4.64 8.87
N ALA A 19 -11.75 -4.75 7.57
CA ALA A 19 -10.77 -4.49 6.54
C ALA A 19 -10.83 -3.00 6.24
N GLU A 20 -9.79 -2.28 6.63
CA GLU A 20 -9.68 -0.85 6.38
C GLU A 20 -8.73 -0.62 5.20
N ILE A 21 -9.16 0.22 4.26
CA ILE A 21 -8.30 0.65 3.16
C ILE A 21 -7.54 1.89 3.62
N PHE A 22 -6.24 1.94 3.40
CA PHE A 22 -5.44 3.14 3.59
C PHE A 22 -4.70 3.53 2.31
N ARG A 23 -4.52 4.84 2.12
CA ARG A 23 -3.77 5.42 1.02
C ARG A 23 -2.72 6.37 1.57
N VAL A 24 -1.60 6.47 0.87
CA VAL A 24 -0.49 7.33 1.27
C VAL A 24 -0.53 8.62 0.43
N PRO A 25 -0.44 9.79 1.05
CA PRO A 25 -0.38 11.06 0.32
C PRO A 25 0.87 11.18 -0.55
N LYS A 26 0.75 11.94 -1.65
CA LYS A 26 1.91 12.44 -2.39
C LYS A 26 2.81 13.28 -1.48
N GLY A 27 4.12 13.14 -1.64
CA GLY A 27 5.15 13.88 -0.90
C GLY A 27 5.51 13.27 0.46
N CYS A 28 4.82 12.20 0.90
CA CYS A 28 5.20 11.48 2.11
C CYS A 28 6.54 10.74 1.93
N ARG A 29 7.26 10.58 3.05
CA ARG A 29 8.49 9.78 3.11
C ARG A 29 8.15 8.31 2.85
N PHE A 30 9.00 7.63 2.10
CA PHE A 30 8.86 6.20 1.89
C PHE A 30 9.05 5.42 3.21
N SER A 31 8.25 4.37 3.41
CA SER A 31 8.36 3.48 4.55
C SER A 31 8.23 2.04 4.07
N GLU A 32 9.33 1.29 4.08
CA GLU A 32 9.38 -0.12 3.68
C GLU A 32 8.49 -1.03 4.50
N VAL A 33 8.00 -0.59 5.66
CA VAL A 33 7.05 -1.35 6.49
C VAL A 33 5.64 -1.29 5.92
N TYR A 34 5.23 -0.13 5.41
CA TYR A 34 3.86 0.13 4.95
C TYR A 34 3.72 0.24 3.43
N MET A 35 4.84 0.37 2.71
CA MET A 35 4.88 0.70 1.29
C MET A 35 5.86 -0.20 0.56
N LYS A 36 5.51 -0.54 -0.68
CA LYS A 36 6.37 -1.23 -1.64
C LYS A 36 6.54 -0.34 -2.86
N SER A 37 7.78 -0.07 -3.26
CA SER A 37 8.05 0.66 -4.50
C SER A 37 7.82 -0.26 -5.69
N VAL A 38 7.10 0.23 -6.71
CA VAL A 38 6.90 -0.52 -7.97
C VAL A 38 8.08 -0.37 -8.94
N ALA A 39 9.01 0.53 -8.66
CA ALA A 39 10.14 0.87 -9.54
C ALA A 39 11.44 0.97 -8.72
N GLU A 40 11.69 0.00 -7.85
CA GLU A 40 12.83 -0.06 -6.92
C GLU A 40 14.17 0.24 -7.61
N GLU A 41 14.43 -0.43 -8.74
CA GLU A 41 15.68 -0.36 -9.51
C GLU A 41 16.02 1.04 -10.03
N ALA A 42 15.03 1.90 -10.24
CA ALA A 42 15.24 3.25 -10.78
C ALA A 42 15.74 4.26 -9.72
N PHE A 43 15.56 3.97 -8.42
CA PHE A 43 15.80 4.94 -7.34
C PHE A 43 16.96 4.57 -6.40
N PHE A 44 17.37 3.29 -6.34
CA PHE A 44 18.55 2.86 -5.58
C PHE A 44 19.86 3.61 -5.91
N PRO A 45 20.25 3.84 -7.18
CA PRO A 45 21.52 4.51 -7.48
C PRO A 45 21.53 6.01 -7.12
N ALA A 46 20.35 6.65 -7.01
CA ALA A 46 20.23 8.07 -6.68
C ALA A 46 20.27 8.35 -5.17
N ALA A 47 19.75 7.43 -4.35
CA ALA A 47 19.76 7.54 -2.90
C ALA A 47 21.16 7.34 -2.29
N GLU A 48 22.03 6.53 -2.93
CA GLU A 48 23.41 6.33 -2.48
C GLU A 48 24.37 7.46 -2.89
N SER A 49 24.03 8.23 -3.94
CA SER A 49 24.90 9.26 -4.50
C SER A 49 24.67 10.66 -3.93
N SER A 50 23.56 10.90 -3.24
CA SER A 50 23.32 12.17 -2.53
C SER A 50 22.40 11.98 -1.32
N PRO A 51 22.86 12.30 -0.09
CA PRO A 51 22.02 12.24 1.11
C PRO A 51 20.91 13.32 1.13
N GLU A 52 20.89 14.22 0.15
CA GLU A 52 19.98 15.37 0.08
C GLU A 52 18.64 15.06 -0.61
N SER A 53 18.54 13.97 -1.38
CA SER A 53 17.30 13.61 -2.10
C SER A 53 16.69 12.32 -1.57
N GLU A 54 16.08 12.38 -0.38
CA GLU A 54 15.27 11.27 0.11
C GLU A 54 14.09 10.98 -0.85
N PRO A 55 13.87 9.72 -1.26
CA PRO A 55 12.78 9.38 -2.14
C PRO A 55 11.43 9.61 -1.45
N ARG A 56 10.56 10.37 -2.12
CA ARG A 56 9.20 10.67 -1.67
C ARG A 56 8.17 9.96 -2.55
N VAL A 57 7.00 9.69 -1.97
CA VAL A 57 5.88 9.12 -2.70
C VAL A 57 5.39 10.11 -3.75
N ALA A 58 5.45 9.75 -5.02
CA ALA A 58 4.85 10.52 -6.10
C ALA A 58 3.33 10.30 -6.15
N PHE A 59 2.91 9.03 -6.11
CA PHE A 59 1.50 8.61 -6.05
C PHE A 59 1.35 7.15 -5.61
N THR A 60 0.17 6.80 -5.09
CA THR A 60 -0.22 5.42 -4.79
C THR A 60 -0.74 4.72 -6.04
N VAL A 61 -0.16 3.58 -6.40
CA VAL A 61 -0.62 2.70 -7.49
C VAL A 61 -1.73 1.77 -6.98
N VAL A 62 -1.47 1.11 -5.83
CA VAL A 62 -2.41 0.20 -5.17
C VAL A 62 -2.55 0.62 -3.71
N PRO A 63 -3.78 0.78 -3.18
CA PRO A 63 -3.96 1.10 -1.77
C PRO A 63 -3.48 -0.04 -0.87
N GLY A 64 -3.14 0.28 0.37
CA GLY A 64 -2.85 -0.70 1.39
C GLY A 64 -4.11 -1.13 2.12
N PHE A 65 -4.02 -2.25 2.83
CA PHE A 65 -5.15 -2.79 3.59
C PHE A 65 -4.72 -3.16 5.00
N ARG A 66 -5.55 -2.86 5.98
CA ARG A 66 -5.41 -3.32 7.35
C ARG A 66 -6.52 -4.31 7.63
N ILE A 67 -6.16 -5.54 7.99
CA ILE A 67 -7.10 -6.63 8.25
C ILE A 67 -6.82 -7.12 9.67
N GLY A 68 -7.60 -6.64 10.64
CA GLY A 68 -7.29 -6.85 12.06
C GLY A 68 -5.91 -6.28 12.42
N LYS A 69 -4.96 -7.16 12.77
CA LYS A 69 -3.58 -6.77 13.13
C LYS A 69 -2.59 -6.85 11.96
N THR A 70 -3.02 -7.37 10.81
CA THR A 70 -2.15 -7.55 9.64
C THR A 70 -2.25 -6.34 8.73
N SER A 71 -1.12 -5.76 8.35
CA SER A 71 -1.03 -4.72 7.33
C SER A 71 -0.49 -5.29 6.02
N ILE A 72 -1.25 -5.10 4.95
CA ILE A 72 -0.82 -5.31 3.57
C ILE A 72 -0.34 -3.96 3.03
N GLN A 73 0.87 -3.94 2.49
CA GLN A 73 1.52 -2.74 2.02
C GLN A 73 0.78 -2.11 0.84
N CYS A 74 0.85 -0.79 0.76
CA CYS A 74 0.47 -0.06 -0.45
C CYS A 74 1.59 -0.13 -1.49
N GLU A 75 1.24 -0.17 -2.76
CA GLU A 75 2.20 -0.04 -3.84
C GLU A 75 2.29 1.41 -4.27
N VAL A 76 3.49 1.97 -4.28
CA VAL A 76 3.73 3.39 -4.53
C VAL A 76 4.78 3.57 -5.62
N TYR A 77 4.62 4.65 -6.37
CA TYR A 77 5.69 5.17 -7.22
C TYR A 77 6.46 6.24 -6.45
N LEU A 78 7.78 6.21 -6.52
CA LEU A 78 8.65 7.16 -5.84
C LEU A 78 9.13 8.25 -6.81
N SER A 79 9.55 9.38 -6.26
CA SER A 79 10.23 10.45 -6.98
C SER A 79 11.26 11.08 -6.06
N LEU A 80 12.40 11.48 -6.62
CA LEU A 80 13.35 12.34 -5.93
C LEU A 80 12.73 13.74 -5.83
N SER A 81 12.77 14.34 -4.64
CA SER A 81 12.33 15.72 -4.41
C SER A 81 13.48 16.70 -4.57
#